data_AF-A0A7W8ZA26-F1
#
_entry.id   AF-A0A7W8ZA26-F1
#
_cell.length_a   1.000
_cell.length_b   1.000
_cell.length_c   1.000
_cell.angle_alpha   90.00
_cell.angle_beta   90.00
_cell.angle_gamma   90.00
#
_symmetry.space_group_name_H-M   'P 1'
#
loop_
_entity.id
_entity.type
_entity.pdbx_description
1 polymer ?
#
loop_
_entity_poly.entity_id
_entity_poly.type
_entity_poly.pdbx_seq_one_letter_code
_entity_poly.pdbx_strand_id
1 'polypeptide(L)'
;MADGLACPLDGAARTSGRDRALSRRMCGDCGLDYNLIGGRPRREGVCDSCGGRLEAREVDTPEALTARIDDHRESIAALLDRLRRKAPVFVVDASRDPDTVQEEIRTLLGLPS
;
A
#
# COMPACT_ATOMS: atom_id res chain seq x y z
N MET A 1 12.11 6.35 -26.44
CA MET A 1 10.79 6.99 -26.30
C MET A 1 10.35 6.74 -24.88
N ALA A 2 10.10 7.83 -24.15
CA ALA A 2 9.88 7.82 -22.71
C ALA A 2 8.64 7.00 -22.36
N ASP A 3 8.79 6.14 -21.37
CA ASP A 3 7.76 5.85 -20.37
C ASP A 3 8.52 5.39 -19.12
N GLY A 4 9.24 6.35 -18.54
CA GLY A 4 9.65 6.21 -17.15
C GLY A 4 8.43 5.84 -16.33
N LEU A 5 8.61 5.06 -15.27
CA LEU A 5 7.59 4.85 -14.25
C LEU A 5 7.34 6.17 -13.47
N ALA A 6 7.01 7.24 -14.20
CA ALA A 6 6.36 8.40 -13.65
C ALA A 6 5.04 7.90 -13.10
N CYS A 7 4.97 7.84 -11.78
CA CYS A 7 3.71 7.70 -11.07
C CYS A 7 2.85 8.89 -11.54
N PRO A 8 1.74 8.66 -12.26
CA PRO A 8 0.95 9.75 -12.83
C PRO A 8 0.14 10.37 -11.68
N LEU A 9 0.77 11.20 -10.86
CA LEU A 9 0.18 11.81 -9.68
C LEU A 9 0.43 13.32 -9.64
N ASP A 10 0.12 14.01 -10.73
CA ASP A 10 -0.26 15.42 -10.67
C ASP A 10 -1.80 15.48 -10.76
N GLY A 11 -2.47 15.72 -9.62
CA GLY A 11 -3.79 16.37 -9.66
C GLY A 11 -5.04 15.65 -9.13
N ALA A 12 -4.98 14.74 -8.15
CA ALA A 12 -6.18 14.37 -7.39
C ALA A 12 -5.88 14.02 -5.93
N ALA A 13 -6.78 14.41 -5.03
CA ALA A 13 -6.75 14.13 -3.59
C ALA A 13 -6.89 12.62 -3.30
N ARG A 14 -5.81 11.87 -3.51
CA ARG A 14 -5.73 10.43 -3.27
C ARG A 14 -4.68 10.16 -2.21
N THR A 15 -5.02 9.32 -1.24
CA THR A 15 -4.10 8.91 -0.17
C THR A 15 -2.86 8.25 -0.76
N SER A 16 -1.67 8.72 -0.38
CA SER A 16 -0.41 8.13 -0.88
C SER A 16 -0.06 6.82 -0.16
N GLY A 17 0.85 6.03 -0.72
CA GLY A 17 1.40 4.86 -0.03
C GLY A 17 2.08 5.21 1.30
N ARG A 18 2.68 6.41 1.39
CA ARG A 18 3.29 6.95 2.61
C ARG A 18 2.23 7.23 3.67
N ASP A 19 1.13 7.88 3.31
CA ASP A 19 0.03 8.18 4.25
C ASP A 19 -0.61 6.90 4.78
N ARG A 20 -0.76 5.88 3.91
CA ARG A 20 -1.22 4.55 4.33
C ARG A 20 -0.27 3.89 5.32
N ALA A 21 1.05 4.07 5.20
CA ALA A 21 2.00 3.51 6.15
C ALA A 21 1.99 4.25 7.50
N LEU A 22 2.00 5.59 7.49
CA LEU A 22 1.96 6.41 8.72
C LEU A 22 0.66 6.22 9.54
N SER A 23 -0.43 5.83 8.87
CA SER A 23 -1.73 5.55 9.49
C SER A 23 -1.86 4.13 10.05
N ARG A 24 -0.84 3.27 9.94
CA ARG A 24 -0.87 1.92 10.53
C ARG A 24 -0.80 1.96 12.04
N ARG A 25 -1.61 1.14 12.68
CA ARG A 25 -1.53 0.87 14.11
C ARG A 25 -1.45 -0.63 14.33
N MET A 26 -0.71 -1.06 15.33
CA MET A 26 -0.58 -2.46 15.72
C MET A 26 -0.98 -2.59 17.18
N CYS A 27 -1.72 -3.65 17.52
CA CYS A 27 -1.99 -3.97 18.91
C CYS A 27 -0.74 -4.51 19.60
N GLY A 28 -0.32 -3.89 20.70
CA GLY A 28 0.84 -4.35 21.48
C GLY A 28 0.67 -5.73 22.11
N ASP A 29 -0.57 -6.18 22.33
CA ASP A 29 -0.85 -7.43 23.04
C ASP A 29 -1.06 -8.62 22.09
N CYS A 30 -1.76 -8.43 20.97
CA CYS A 30 -2.11 -9.51 20.04
C CYS A 30 -1.52 -9.37 18.63
N GLY A 31 -0.85 -8.25 18.34
CA GLY A 31 -0.23 -8.01 17.03
C GLY A 31 -1.21 -7.70 15.89
N LEU A 32 -2.52 -7.58 16.16
CA LEU A 32 -3.50 -7.25 15.13
C LEU A 32 -3.24 -5.85 14.55
N ASP A 33 -3.16 -5.78 13.22
CA ASP A 33 -2.95 -4.55 12.47
C ASP A 33 -4.26 -3.82 12.16
N TYR A 34 -4.19 -2.50 12.21
CA TYR A 34 -5.25 -1.56 11.88
C TYR A 34 -4.71 -0.49 10.94
N ASN A 35 -5.61 0.16 10.20
CA ASN A 35 -5.27 1.32 9.40
C ASN A 35 -6.29 2.44 9.63
N LEU A 36 -5.82 3.61 10.08
CA LEU A 36 -6.70 4.72 10.43
C LEU A 36 -7.42 5.36 9.23
N ILE A 37 -7.18 4.92 8.00
CA ILE A 37 -7.85 5.42 6.79
C ILE A 37 -8.98 4.48 6.38
N GLY A 38 -8.72 3.18 6.26
CA GLY A 38 -9.69 2.20 5.73
C GLY A 38 -10.09 1.06 6.68
N GLY A 39 -9.47 0.95 7.86
CA GLY A 39 -9.67 -0.14 8.81
C GLY A 39 -9.50 0.34 10.24
N ARG A 40 -10.32 1.34 10.62
CA ARG A 40 -10.29 1.97 11.94
C ARG A 40 -10.82 1.02 13.01
N PRO A 41 -10.28 1.06 14.24
CA PRO A 41 -10.88 0.36 15.36
C PRO A 41 -12.24 0.95 15.71
N ARG A 42 -13.10 0.17 16.37
CA ARG A 42 -14.41 0.66 16.86
C ARG A 42 -14.24 1.72 17.93
N ARG A 43 -13.20 1.60 18.77
CA ARG A 43 -12.84 2.60 19.79
C ARG A 43 -11.42 3.06 19.55
N GLU A 44 -11.21 4.38 19.54
CA GLU A 44 -9.90 4.96 19.27
C GLU A 44 -8.85 4.44 20.25
N GLY A 45 -7.71 3.99 19.72
CA GLY A 45 -6.58 3.48 20.50
C GLY A 45 -6.78 2.08 21.11
N VAL A 46 -7.90 1.39 20.85
CA VAL A 46 -8.23 0.10 21.47
C VAL A 46 -8.43 -0.98 20.41
N CYS A 47 -7.81 -2.14 20.63
CA CYS A 47 -7.99 -3.31 19.78
C CYS A 47 -9.39 -3.89 19.96
N ASP A 48 -10.10 -4.08 18.86
CA ASP A 48 -11.44 -4.67 18.84
C ASP A 48 -11.46 -6.16 19.18
N SER A 49 -10.30 -6.84 19.07
CA SER A 49 -10.15 -8.27 19.34
C SER A 49 -9.87 -8.57 20.82
N CYS A 50 -8.88 -7.90 21.41
CA CYS A 50 -8.42 -8.21 22.77
C CYS A 50 -8.56 -7.06 23.79
N GLY A 51 -8.97 -5.86 23.36
CA GLY A 51 -9.02 -4.67 24.21
C GLY A 51 -7.67 -4.00 24.48
N GLY A 52 -6.58 -4.53 23.92
CA GLY A 52 -5.23 -4.01 24.07
C GLY A 52 -5.02 -2.64 23.43
N ARG A 53 -3.91 -1.98 23.79
CA ARG A 53 -3.56 -0.65 23.24
C ARG A 53 -3.07 -0.78 21.79
N LEU A 54 -3.55 0.13 20.95
CA LEU A 54 -3.05 0.30 19.59
C LEU A 54 -1.94 1.34 19.54
N GLU A 55 -0.82 0.98 18.93
CA GLU A 55 0.39 1.79 18.86
C GLU A 55 0.84 1.98 17.42
N ALA A 56 1.57 3.06 17.14
CA ALA A 56 2.19 3.25 15.83
C ALA A 56 3.27 2.19 15.64
N ARG A 57 3.36 1.63 14.43
CA ARG A 57 4.39 0.65 14.12
C ARG A 57 5.75 1.34 14.08
N GLU A 58 6.71 0.85 14.86
CA GLU A 58 8.00 1.52 15.12
C GLU A 58 8.76 1.94 13.85
N VAL A 59 8.69 1.13 12.80
CA VAL A 59 9.45 1.31 11.56
C VAL A 59 8.78 2.23 10.53
N ASP A 60 7.56 2.69 10.77
CA ASP A 60 6.84 3.56 9.83
C ASP A 60 7.03 5.05 10.19
N THR A 61 8.29 5.51 10.23
CA THR A 61 8.62 6.94 10.41
C THR A 61 8.71 7.67 9.07
N PRO A 62 8.47 9.01 9.02
CA PRO A 62 8.60 9.78 7.78
C PRO A 62 9.93 9.58 7.06
N GLU A 63 11.04 9.54 7.80
CA GLU A 63 12.40 9.40 7.29
C GLU A 63 12.63 7.98 6.75
N ALA A 64 12.26 6.95 7.53
CA ALA A 64 12.41 5.56 7.13
C ALA A 64 11.55 5.23 5.90
N LEU A 65 10.35 5.80 5.81
CA LEU A 65 9.46 5.63 4.66
C LEU A 65 10.01 6.28 3.40
N THR A 66 10.63 7.45 3.51
CA THR A 66 11.25 8.13 2.36
C THR A 66 12.37 7.28 1.79
N ALA A 67 13.32 6.87 2.64
CA ALA A 67 14.43 5.99 2.24
C ALA A 67 13.93 4.68 1.60
N ARG A 68 12.96 4.02 2.24
CA ARG A 68 12.39 2.76 1.73
C ARG A 68 11.68 2.92 0.38
N ILE A 69 10.99 4.03 0.15
CA ILE A 69 10.29 4.28 -1.12
C ILE A 69 11.31 4.50 -2.25
N ASP A 70 12.38 5.23 -2.00
CA ASP A 70 13.41 5.49 -3.01
C ASP A 70 14.19 4.21 -3.35
N ASP A 71 14.64 3.46 -2.34
CA ASP A 71 15.28 2.15 -2.53
C ASP A 71 14.38 1.17 -3.30
N HIS A 72 13.08 1.19 -2.99
CA HIS A 72 12.09 0.34 -3.65
C HIS A 72 11.92 0.72 -5.12
N ARG A 73 11.88 2.01 -5.46
CA ARG A 73 11.74 2.48 -6.85
C ARG A 73 12.90 1.97 -7.71
N GLU A 74 14.14 2.09 -7.22
CA GLU A 74 15.33 1.62 -7.93
C GLU A 74 15.32 0.09 -8.10
N SER A 75 15.06 -0.63 -7.01
CA SER A 75 15.06 -2.10 -7.00
C SER A 75 13.96 -2.69 -7.90
N ILE A 76 12.77 -2.10 -7.87
CA ILE A 76 11.63 -2.57 -8.67
C ILE A 76 11.79 -2.21 -10.14
N ALA A 77 12.35 -1.05 -10.48
CA ALA A 77 12.57 -0.68 -11.88
C ALA A 77 13.43 -1.73 -12.61
N ALA A 78 14.56 -2.13 -11.99
CA ALA A 78 15.43 -3.16 -12.54
C ALA A 78 14.73 -4.53 -12.68
N LEU A 79 13.88 -4.89 -11.71
CA LEU A 79 13.08 -6.12 -11.75
C LEU A 79 12.02 -6.10 -12.86
N LEU A 80 11.29 -5.00 -13.00
CA LEU A 80 10.25 -4.84 -14.02
C LEU A 80 10.81 -4.95 -15.44
N ASP A 81 11.97 -4.36 -15.69
CA ASP A 81 12.64 -4.50 -16.99
C ASP A 81 12.95 -5.95 -17.32
N ARG A 82 13.38 -6.74 -16.33
CA ARG A 82 13.62 -8.17 -16.51
C ARG A 82 12.32 -8.95 -16.72
N LEU A 83 11.25 -8.63 -16.00
CA LEU A 83 9.97 -9.34 -16.08
C LEU A 83 9.22 -9.06 -17.38
N ARG A 84 9.22 -7.81 -17.86
CA ARG A 84 8.58 -7.40 -19.13
C ARG A 84 9.09 -8.18 -20.35
N ARG A 85 10.32 -8.70 -20.29
CA ARG A 85 10.91 -9.54 -21.35
C ARG A 85 10.50 -11.02 -21.26
N LYS A 86 9.91 -11.46 -20.15
CA LYS A 86 9.69 -12.88 -19.83
C LYS A 86 8.22 -13.25 -19.65
N ALA A 87 7.38 -12.32 -19.23
CA ALA A 87 5.98 -12.56 -18.93
C ALA A 87 5.15 -11.28 -19.15
N PRO A 88 3.82 -11.41 -19.33
CA PRO A 88 2.92 -10.26 -19.24
C PRO A 88 3.07 -9.57 -17.89
N VAL A 89 3.22 -8.25 -17.92
CA VAL A 89 3.25 -7.39 -16.73
C VAL A 89 2.10 -6.42 -16.84
N PHE A 90 1.18 -6.48 -15.89
CA PHE A 90 0.04 -5.56 -15.81
C PHE A 90 0.35 -4.44 -14.80
N VAL A 91 -0.14 -3.24 -15.09
CA VAL A 91 -0.04 -2.07 -14.21
C VAL A 91 -1.45 -1.74 -13.75
N VAL A 92 -1.64 -1.64 -12.44
CA VAL A 92 -2.93 -1.37 -11.79
C VAL A 92 -2.81 -0.15 -10.89
N ASP A 93 -3.78 0.76 -10.96
CA ASP A 93 -3.84 1.93 -10.08
C ASP A 93 -4.37 1.56 -8.69
N ALA A 94 -3.45 1.27 -7.77
CA ALA A 94 -3.75 0.94 -6.38
C ALA A 94 -4.18 2.14 -5.51
N SER A 95 -4.38 3.33 -6.09
CA SER A 95 -4.86 4.49 -5.34
C SER A 95 -6.38 4.51 -5.14
N ARG A 96 -7.11 3.67 -5.89
CA ARG A 96 -8.58 3.49 -5.84
C ARG A 96 -9.01 2.67 -4.61
N ASP A 97 -10.31 2.48 -4.41
CA ASP A 97 -10.81 1.63 -3.31
C ASP A 97 -10.43 0.15 -3.53
N PRO A 98 -10.29 -0.65 -2.46
CA PRO A 98 -9.83 -2.04 -2.56
C PRO A 98 -10.68 -2.95 -3.44
N ASP A 99 -12.01 -2.80 -3.44
CA ASP A 99 -12.92 -3.66 -4.19
C ASP A 99 -12.78 -3.39 -5.70
N THR A 100 -12.71 -2.12 -6.07
CA THR A 100 -12.43 -1.69 -7.43
C THR A 100 -11.07 -2.21 -7.93
N VAL A 101 -10.02 -2.10 -7.11
CA VAL A 101 -8.68 -2.62 -7.45
C VAL A 101 -8.71 -4.14 -7.62
N GLN A 102 -9.42 -4.84 -6.74
CA GLN A 102 -9.56 -6.29 -6.79
C GLN A 102 -10.26 -6.74 -8.07
N GLU A 103 -11.33 -6.06 -8.48
CA GLU A 103 -12.07 -6.40 -9.70
C GLU A 103 -11.26 -6.12 -10.98
N GLU A 104 -10.47 -5.04 -11.00
CA GLU A 104 -9.52 -4.75 -12.08
C GLU A 104 -8.48 -5.87 -12.20
N ILE A 105 -7.87 -6.31 -11.09
CA ILE A 105 -6.91 -7.41 -11.06
C ILE A 105 -7.55 -8.71 -11.59
N ARG A 106 -8.76 -9.04 -11.14
CA ARG A 106 -9.48 -10.25 -11.61
C ARG A 106 -9.73 -10.21 -13.11
N THR A 107 -10.16 -9.05 -13.62
CA THR A 107 -10.40 -8.84 -15.05
C THR A 107 -9.12 -9.05 -15.87
N LEU A 108 -8.01 -8.45 -15.43
CA LEU A 108 -6.71 -8.59 -16.10
C LEU A 108 -6.18 -10.03 -16.11
N LEU A 109 -6.51 -10.81 -15.07
CA LEU A 109 -6.11 -12.21 -14.95
C LEU A 109 -7.14 -13.21 -15.52
N GLY A 110 -8.29 -12.74 -16.03
CA GLY A 110 -9.37 -13.59 -16.54
C GLY A 110 -10.03 -14.45 -15.45
N LEU A 111 -10.09 -13.96 -14.21
CA LEU A 111 -10.70 -14.64 -13.08
C LEU A 111 -12.18 -14.22 -12.93
N PRO A 112 -13.05 -15.12 -12.44
CA PRO A 112 -14.44 -14.77 -12.14
C PRO A 112 -14.51 -13.71 -11.04
N SER A 113 -15.53 -12.84 -11.11
CA SER A 113 -15.82 -11.80 -10.12
C SER A 113 -16.10 -12.40 -8.73
#